data_AF-A0A7K1CA79-F1
#
_entry.id   AF-A0A7K1CA79-F1
#
_cell.length_a   1.000
_cell.length_b   1.000
_cell.length_c   1.000
_cell.angle_alpha   90.00
_cell.angle_beta   90.00
_cell.angle_gamma   90.00
#
_symmetry.space_group_name_H-M   'P 1'
#
loop_
_entity.id
_entity.type
_entity.pdbx_description
1 polymer ?
#
loop_
_entity_poly.entity_id
_entity_poly.type
_entity_poly.pdbx_seq_one_letter_code
_entity_poly.pdbx_strand_id
1 'polypeptide(L)' 'MLRMAVRFLIIGGGPAGNTAATYAARLGADVTMVERDLVGGAAHLLDCIPS' A
#
# COMPACT_ATOMS: atom_id res chain seq x y z
N MET A 1 -19.09 -11.17 -19.56
CA MET A 1 -17.88 -10.34 -19.77
C MET A 1 -16.97 -10.52 -18.55
N LEU A 2 -15.80 -11.15 -18.69
CA LEU A 2 -14.80 -11.14 -17.62
C LEU A 2 -14.15 -9.75 -17.60
N ARG A 3 -14.38 -8.98 -16.53
CA ARG A 3 -13.71 -7.69 -16.35
C ARG A 3 -12.30 -7.98 -15.82
N MET A 4 -11.28 -7.70 -16.62
CA MET A 4 -9.88 -7.86 -16.18
C MET A 4 -9.56 -6.78 -15.14
N ALA A 5 -9.29 -7.19 -13.91
CA ALA A 5 -8.83 -6.28 -12.87
C ALA A 5 -7.46 -5.70 -13.26
N VAL A 6 -7.28 -4.40 -13.05
CA VAL A 6 -5.97 -3.76 -13.21
C VAL A 6 -5.05 -4.31 -12.12
N ARG A 7 -3.84 -4.72 -12.47
CA ARG A 7 -2.85 -5.24 -11.49
C ARG A 7 -1.92 -4.13 -11.02
N PHE A 8 -1.77 -3.99 -9.71
CA PHE A 8 -0.86 -3.04 -9.07
C PHE A 8 0.16 -3.78 -8.22
N LEU A 9 1.45 -3.50 -8.46
CA LEU A 9 2.54 -3.85 -7.55
C LEU A 9 3.04 -2.58 -6.87
N ILE A 10 3.01 -2.57 -5.55
CA ILE A 10 3.46 -1.45 -4.73
C ILE A 10 4.65 -1.92 -3.88
N ILE A 11 5.78 -1.21 -3.97
CA ILE A 11 6.98 -1.50 -3.19
C ILE A 11 7.12 -0.40 -2.14
N GLY A 12 7.03 -0.80 -0.87
CA GLY A 12 6.97 0.09 0.29
C GLY A 12 5.56 0.20 0.86
N GLY A 13 5.41 -0.09 2.15
CA GLY A 13 4.18 -0.04 2.94
C GLY A 13 4.07 1.17 3.86
N GLY A 14 4.85 2.23 3.61
CA GLY A 14 4.71 3.53 4.28
C GLY A 14 3.37 4.22 3.97
N PRO A 15 3.12 5.45 4.47
CA PRO A 15 1.80 6.09 4.37
C PRO A 15 1.29 6.20 2.93
N ALA A 16 2.18 6.54 1.98
CA ALA A 16 1.85 6.63 0.57
C ALA A 16 1.52 5.25 -0.04
N GLY A 17 2.35 4.24 0.22
CA GLY A 17 2.18 2.89 -0.33
C GLY A 17 0.91 2.20 0.17
N ASN A 18 0.68 2.26 1.49
CA ASN A 18 -0.53 1.69 2.11
C ASN A 18 -1.81 2.42 1.62
N THR A 19 -1.75 3.75 1.46
CA THR A 19 -2.87 4.52 0.92
C THR A 19 -3.13 4.16 -0.53
N ALA A 20 -2.10 4.11 -1.38
CA ALA A 20 -2.22 3.72 -2.78
C ALA A 20 -2.81 2.30 -2.92
N ALA A 21 -2.33 1.35 -2.11
CA ALA A 21 -2.83 -0.02 -2.10
C ALA A 21 -4.32 -0.08 -1.74
N THR A 22 -4.70 0.63 -0.68
CA THR A 22 -6.09 0.68 -0.21
C THR A 22 -7.03 1.28 -1.26
N TYR A 23 -6.65 2.40 -1.88
CA TYR A 23 -7.49 3.05 -2.90
C TYR A 23 -7.56 2.24 -4.20
N ALA A 24 -6.45 1.65 -4.65
CA ALA A 24 -6.44 0.78 -5.83
C ALA A 24 -7.37 -0.44 -5.62
N ALA A 25 -7.27 -1.10 -4.46
CA ALA A 25 -8.12 -2.25 -4.12
C ALA A 25 -9.61 -1.84 -4.06
N ARG A 26 -9.93 -0.68 -3.48
CA ARG A 26 -11.31 -0.14 -3.44
C ARG A 26 -11.89 0.14 -4.83
N LEU A 27 -11.04 0.46 -5.81
CA LEU A 27 -11.44 0.69 -7.20
C LEU A 27 -11.50 -0.62 -8.03
N GLY A 28 -11.26 -1.78 -7.40
CA GLY A 28 -11.34 -3.10 -8.02
C GLY A 28 -10.06 -3.55 -8.72
N ALA A 29 -8.91 -2.95 -8.38
CA ALA A 29 -7.61 -3.48 -8.79
C ALA A 29 -7.24 -4.73 -7.98
N ASP A 30 -6.48 -5.62 -8.62
CA ASP A 30 -5.76 -6.69 -7.94
C ASP A 30 -4.41 -6.13 -7.47
N VAL A 31 -4.21 -6.07 -6.16
CA VAL A 31 -3.11 -5.30 -5.54
C VAL A 31 -2.19 -6.23 -4.76
N THR A 32 -0.91 -6.18 -5.05
CA THR A 32 0.16 -6.74 -4.22
C THR A 32 0.99 -5.60 -3.66
N MET A 33 1.14 -5.52 -2.34
CA MET A 33 2.03 -4.59 -1.66
C MET A 33 3.14 -5.37 -0.95
N VAL A 34 4.39 -4.95 -1.15
CA VAL A 34 5.56 -5.55 -0.53
C VAL A 34 6.22 -4.53 0.38
N GLU A 35 6.32 -4.86 1.67
CA GLU A 35 7.06 -4.11 2.68
C GLU A 35 8.09 -5.06 3.30
N ARG A 36 9.31 -4.58 3.50
CA ARG A 36 10.39 -5.36 4.12
C ARG A 36 10.22 -5.42 5.64
N ASP A 37 9.85 -4.30 6.24
CA ASP A 37 9.81 -4.11 7.68
C ASP A 37 8.36 -4.12 8.17
N LEU A 38 7.84 -3.01 8.71
CA LEU A 38 6.48 -2.90 9.22
C LEU A 38 5.65 -1.91 8.38
N VAL A 39 4.39 -2.29 8.14
CA VAL A 39 3.40 -1.42 7.48
C VAL A 39 3.21 -0.15 8.30
N GLY A 40 3.23 1.00 7.63
CA GLY A 40 3.28 2.32 8.24
C GLY A 40 4.61 3.05 7.98
N GLY A 41 5.70 2.30 7.76
CA GLY A 41 7.02 2.85 7.40
C GLY A 41 7.56 3.85 8.42
N ALA A 42 8.45 4.75 7.98
CA ALA A 42 9.12 5.70 8.87
C ALA A 42 8.15 6.55 9.70
N ALA A 43 7.03 7.00 9.12
CA ALA A 43 5.99 7.75 9.83
C ALA A 43 5.55 7.06 11.13
N HIS A 44 5.37 5.73 11.10
CA HIS A 44 4.91 4.97 12.26
C HIS A 44 6.06 4.51 13.17
N LEU A 45 7.27 4.34 12.63
CA LEU A 45 8.37 3.68 13.35
C LEU A 45 9.41 4.65 13.91
N LEU A 46 9.66 5.77 13.22
CA LEU A 46 10.86 6.60 13.42
C LEU A 46 10.60 8.10 13.27
N ASP A 47 9.36 8.52 13.00
CA ASP A 47 9.02 9.90 12.67
C ASP A 47 7.74 10.33 13.40
N CYS A 48 6.68 10.73 12.69
CA CYS A 48 5.60 11.51 13.26
C CYS A 48 4.72 10.84 14.33
N ILE A 49 4.66 9.51 14.40
CA ILE A 49 3.81 8.81 15.39
C ILE A 49 4.52 8.58 16.73
N PRO A 50 5.79 8.11 16.79
CA PRO A 50 6.50 7.92 18.07
C PRO A 50 7.23 9.17 18.58
N SER A 51 7.25 10.28 17.83
CA SER A 51 7.92 11.55 18.22
C SER A 51 7.06 12.48 19.07
#